data_AF-A0A940FIM5-F1
#
_entry.id   AF-A0A940FIM5-F1
#
_cell.length_a   1.000
_cell.length_b   1.000
_cell.length_c   1.000
_cell.angle_alpha   90.00
_cell.angle_beta   90.00
_cell.angle_gamma   90.00
#
_symmetry.space_group_name_H-M   'P 1'
#
loop_
_entity.id
_entity.type
_entity.pdbx_description
1 polymer ?
#
loop_
_entity_poly.entity_id
_entity_poly.type
_entity_poly.pdbx_seq_one_letter_code
_entity_poly.pdbx_strand_id
1 'polypeptide(L)' 'MENKQAIINVIKDQSLVPLFYYKDKETSLSIVKALYESGIRLIEWTNRGDNALDIFNYLKEKTVASMPELYLGAG' A
#
# COMPACT_ATOMS: atom_id res chain seq x y z
N MET A 1 1.97 -16.83 5.51
CA MET A 1 0.81 -16.33 4.75
C MET A 1 -0.15 -15.75 5.77
N GLU A 2 -0.40 -14.45 5.71
CA GLU A 2 -1.43 -13.84 6.56
C GLU A 2 -2.79 -14.44 6.22
N ASN A 3 -3.61 -14.64 7.25
CA ASN A 3 -4.91 -15.28 7.10
C ASN A 3 -5.82 -14.40 6.23
N LYS A 4 -6.35 -14.94 5.12
CA LYS A 4 -7.31 -14.26 4.24
C LYS A 4 -8.44 -13.57 5.01
N GLN A 5 -8.88 -14.17 6.12
CA GLN A 5 -9.92 -13.59 6.98
C GLN A 5 -9.46 -12.29 7.66
N ALA A 6 -8.19 -12.18 8.04
CA ALA A 6 -7.63 -10.97 8.64
C ALA A 6 -7.65 -9.80 7.65
N ILE A 7 -7.24 -10.04 6.40
CA ILE A 7 -7.29 -9.04 5.33
C ILE A 7 -8.74 -8.59 5.06
N ILE A 8 -9.68 -9.55 5.01
CA ILE A 8 -11.11 -9.25 4.85
C ILE A 8 -11.63 -8.37 6.00
N ASN A 9 -11.20 -8.64 7.24
CA ASN A 9 -11.60 -7.83 8.39
C ASN A 9 -11.03 -6.41 8.29
N VAL A 10 -9.77 -6.25 7.90
CA VAL A 10 -9.17 -4.92 7.67
C VAL A 10 -9.97 -4.12 6.64
N ILE A 11 -10.38 -4.75 5.53
CA ILE A 11 -11.21 -4.08 4.51
C ILE A 11 -12.56 -3.64 5.09
N LYS A 12 -13.21 -4.49 5.89
CA LYS A 12 -14.49 -4.16 6.53
C LYS A 12 -14.35 -3.02 7.54
N ASP A 13 -13.34 -3.08 8.39
CA ASP A 13 -13.12 -2.11 9.47
C ASP A 13 -12.69 -0.75 8.90
N GLN A 14 -11.80 -0.75 7.90
CA GLN A 14 -11.34 0.46 7.20
C GLN A 14 -12.41 1.06 6.28
N SER A 15 -13.32 0.24 5.73
CA SER A 15 -14.41 0.64 4.82
C SER A 15 -14.00 1.31 3.50
N LEU A 16 -12.71 1.30 3.16
CA LEU A 16 -12.12 1.91 1.97
C LEU A 16 -10.92 1.07 1.55
N VAL A 17 -10.59 1.00 0.26
CA VAL A 17 -9.29 0.50 -0.24
C VAL A 17 -8.73 1.54 -1.20
N PRO A 18 -7.73 2.34 -0.80
CA PRO A 18 -7.10 3.28 -1.71
C PRO A 18 -6.37 2.53 -2.81
N LEU A 19 -6.79 2.73 -4.06
CA LEU A 19 -6.14 2.22 -5.26
C LEU A 19 -5.44 3.38 -5.97
N PHE A 20 -4.12 3.31 -6.16
CA PHE A 20 -3.40 4.39 -6.86
C PHE A 20 -2.09 3.94 -7.54
N TYR A 21 -1.59 4.83 -8.40
CA TYR A 21 -0.24 4.84 -8.94
C TYR A 21 0.22 6.30 -9.06
N TYR A 22 1.51 6.54 -8.79
CA TYR A 22 2.16 7.80 -9.12
C TYR A 22 3.60 7.56 -9.59
N LYS A 23 4.01 8.29 -10.63
CA LYS A 23 5.29 8.02 -11.34
C LYS A 23 6.55 8.35 -10.56
N ASP A 24 6.46 9.21 -9.56
CA ASP A 24 7.60 9.57 -8.71
C ASP A 24 7.59 8.72 -7.44
N LYS A 25 8.72 8.05 -7.16
CA LYS A 25 8.82 7.07 -6.07
C LYS A 25 8.76 7.72 -4.68
N GLU A 26 9.34 8.91 -4.51
CA GLU A 26 9.36 9.60 -3.21
C GLU A 26 7.99 10.20 -2.89
N THR A 27 7.32 10.74 -3.89
CA THR A 27 5.93 11.17 -3.77
C THR A 27 5.02 9.98 -3.47
N SER A 28 5.21 8.84 -4.15
CA SER A 28 4.45 7.61 -3.86
C SER A 28 4.65 7.15 -2.42
N LEU A 29 5.89 7.16 -1.92
CA LEU A 29 6.18 6.81 -0.53
C LEU A 29 5.53 7.80 0.45
N SER A 30 5.53 9.09 0.13
CA SER A 30 4.88 10.12 0.94
C SER A 30 3.36 9.92 0.99
N ILE A 31 2.73 9.54 -0.12
CA ILE A 31 1.31 9.16 -0.18
C ILE A 31 1.03 7.94 0.70
N VAL A 32 1.83 6.87 0.59
CA VAL A 32 1.68 5.67 1.42
C VAL A 32 1.80 6.01 2.91
N LYS A 33 2.79 6.81 3.29
CA LYS A 33 2.97 7.26 4.68
C LYS A 33 1.79 8.08 5.19
N ALA A 34 1.33 9.07 4.41
CA ALA A 34 0.19 9.89 4.79
C ALA A 34 -1.09 9.06 4.99
N LEU A 35 -1.34 8.07 4.12
CA LEU A 35 -2.45 7.14 4.27
C LEU A 35 -2.29 6.31 5.55
N TYR A 36 -1.10 5.74 5.78
CA TYR A 36 -0.81 4.93 6.96
C TYR A 36 -0.98 5.71 8.27
N GLU A 37 -0.45 6.93 8.35
CA GLU A 37 -0.60 7.85 9.47
C GLU A 37 -2.07 8.25 9.71
N SER A 38 -2.89 8.24 8.66
CA SER A 38 -4.33 8.50 8.73
C SER A 38 -5.17 7.28 9.13
N GLY A 39 -4.53 6.16 9.48
CA GLY A 39 -5.22 4.93 9.92
C GLY A 39 -5.47 3.91 8.82
N ILE A 40 -5.04 4.15 7.58
CA ILE A 40 -5.14 3.16 6.51
C ILE A 40 -4.12 2.04 6.75
N ARG A 41 -4.56 0.80 6.65
CA ARG A 41 -3.76 -0.42 6.78
C ARG A 41 -3.76 -1.26 5.53
N LEU A 42 -4.70 -1.06 4.61
CA LEU A 42 -4.68 -1.75 3.32
C LEU A 42 -4.73 -0.77 2.15
N ILE A 43 -3.76 -0.90 1.24
CA ILE A 43 -3.56 -0.06 0.05
C ILE A 43 -3.33 -0.97 -1.16
N GLU A 44 -3.96 -0.65 -2.28
CA GLU A 44 -3.76 -1.31 -3.56
C GLU A 44 -2.92 -0.43 -4.50
N TRP A 45 -1.81 -0.98 -4.97
CA TRP A 45 -0.99 -0.38 -6.02
C TRP A 45 -1.44 -0.91 -7.38
N THR A 46 -1.65 -0.03 -8.36
CA THR A 46 -2.02 -0.49 -9.71
C THR A 46 -0.82 -0.51 -10.66
N ASN A 47 -0.72 -1.55 -11.48
CA ASN A 47 0.30 -1.65 -12.52
C ASN A 47 -0.03 -0.74 -13.72
N ARG A 48 0.04 0.58 -13.52
CA ARG A 48 -0.20 1.59 -14.55
C ARG A 48 1.02 2.47 -14.73
N GLY A 49 1.37 2.77 -15.98
CA GLY A 49 2.47 3.67 -16.30
C GLY A 49 3.85 3.02 -16.20
N ASP A 50 4.84 3.76 -16.69
CA ASP A 50 6.21 3.29 -16.72
C ASP A 50 6.75 3.12 -15.29
N ASN A 51 7.58 2.10 -15.07
CA ASN A 51 8.23 1.80 -13.78
C ASN A 51 7.29 1.43 -12.61
N ALA A 52 6.01 1.11 -12.86
CA ALA A 52 5.07 0.76 -11.78
C ALA A 52 5.56 -0.41 -10.90
N LEU A 53 6.19 -1.42 -11.51
CA LEU A 53 6.78 -2.55 -10.78
C LEU A 53 7.97 -2.12 -9.91
N ASP A 54 8.87 -1.29 -10.46
CA ASP A 54 10.05 -0.83 -9.74
C ASP A 54 9.67 0.05 -8.54
N ILE A 55 8.68 0.93 -8.71
CA ILE A 55 8.15 1.74 -7.61
C ILE A 55 7.46 0.86 -6.57
N PHE A 56 6.68 -0.14 -6.98
CA PHE A 56 6.06 -1.07 -6.04
C PHE A 56 7.09 -1.79 -5.17
N ASN A 57 8.17 -2.28 -5.78
CA ASN A 57 9.28 -2.92 -5.05
C ASN A 57 9.95 -1.95 -4.08
N TYR A 58 10.19 -0.71 -4.52
CA TYR A 58 10.71 0.36 -3.66
C TYR A 58 9.79 0.62 -2.46
N LEU A 59 8.48 0.75 -2.66
CA LEU A 59 7.52 0.98 -1.58
C LEU A 59 7.54 -0.17 -0.57
N LYS A 60 7.49 -1.42 -1.05
CA LYS A 60 7.57 -2.61 -0.18
C LYS A 60 8.82 -2.63 0.69
N GLU A 61 9.98 -2.30 0.11
CA GLU A 61 11.24 -2.24 0.85
C GLU A 61 11.18 -1.18 1.97
N LYS A 62 10.66 0.01 1.67
CA LYS A 62 10.63 1.14 2.63
C LYS A 62 9.58 0.99 3.72
N THR A 63 8.49 0.27 3.45
CA THR A 63 7.38 0.14 4.41
C THR A 63 7.54 -1.05 5.35
N VAL A 64 8.26 -2.11 4.96
CA VAL A 64 8.39 -3.36 5.75
C VAL A 64 8.81 -3.13 7.20
N ALA A 65 9.78 -2.26 7.46
CA ALA A 65 10.30 -2.03 8.81
C ALA A 65 9.53 -0.94 9.57
N SER A 66 8.97 0.04 8.86
CA SER A 66 8.40 1.25 9.45
C SER A 66 6.87 1.23 9.58
N MET A 67 6.19 0.37 8.81
CA MET A 67 4.74 0.25 8.74
C MET A 67 4.33 -1.22 8.83
N PRO A 68 4.57 -1.89 9.97
CA PRO A 68 4.41 -3.34 10.10
C PRO A 68 2.96 -3.83 9.92
N GLU A 69 1.98 -2.94 10.05
CA GLU A 69 0.56 -3.24 9.86
C GLU A 69 0.06 -2.95 8.43
N LEU A 70 0.94 -2.49 7.52
CA LEU A 70 0.55 -2.14 6.15
C LEU A 70 0.48 -3.39 5.26
N TYR A 71 -0.72 -3.66 4.77
CA TYR A 71 -1.01 -4.51 3.64
C TYR A 71 -0.88 -3.72 2.33
N LEU A 72 0.23 -3.91 1.62
CA LEU A 72 0.47 -3.32 0.30
C LEU A 72 0.34 -4.39 -0.79
N GLY A 73 -0.80 -4.38 -1.49
CA GLY A 73 -1.11 -5.29 -2.60
C GLY A 73 -0.85 -4.65 -3.97
N ALA A 74 -0.79 -5.46 -5.03
CA ALA A 74 -0.73 -4.98 -6.41
C ALA A 74 -1.76 -5.68 -7.31
N GLY A 75 -2.37 -4.93 -8.24
CA GLY A 75 -3.45 -5.36 -9.13
C GLY A 75 -3.53 -4.63 -10.47
#